data_AF-C5NZD0-F1
#
_entry.id   AF-C5NZD0-F1
#
_cell.length_a   1.000
_cell.length_b   1.000
_cell.length_c   1.000
_cell.angle_alpha   90.00
_cell.angle_beta   90.00
_cell.angle_gamma   90.00
#
_symmetry.space_group_name_H-M   'P 1'
#
loop_
_entity.id
_entity.type
_entity.pdbx_description
1 polymer ?
#
loop_
_entity_poly.entity_id
_entity_poly.type
_entity_poly.pdbx_seq_one_letter_code
_entity_poly.pdbx_strand_id
1 'polypeptide(L)'
;MCATSRCQPNSTQTCFRHHPLLSWWDGQSNQKARSRVDMAYFSQDNVAGFALGTTTLLLFKLGGTDDDRTRPGGMIPKHGPTKPLSSVLMSARPSASDDLVPNLRQHFCFAVSDPGAVKLWDERLQKLGIKIRSRMDWQAGGKSVYFEDPDGHVGEIGSRGLWAHYPLEED
;
A
#
# COMPACT_ATOMS: atom_id res chain seq x y z
N MET A 1 -7.58 -4.52 -4.62
CA MET A 1 -7.12 -3.12 -4.72
C MET A 1 -5.88 -3.08 -5.62
N CYS A 2 -5.73 -2.06 -6.46
CA CYS A 2 -4.56 -1.89 -7.34
C CYS A 2 -3.94 -0.51 -7.08
N ALA A 3 -2.64 -0.40 -6.81
CA ALA A 3 -1.95 0.88 -6.65
C ALA A 3 -0.68 0.95 -7.52
N THR A 4 -0.19 2.14 -7.86
CA THR A 4 0.95 2.35 -8.77
C THR A 4 2.16 2.94 -8.03
N SER A 5 3.38 2.46 -8.27
CA SER A 5 4.57 2.85 -7.48
C SER A 5 5.75 3.36 -8.32
N ARG A 6 6.46 4.40 -7.87
CA ARG A 6 7.67 4.95 -8.47
C ARG A 6 8.89 4.13 -8.06
N CYS A 7 9.59 3.53 -9.02
CA CYS A 7 10.91 2.92 -8.78
C CYS A 7 12.00 3.64 -9.59
N GLN A 8 13.17 3.87 -8.99
CA GLN A 8 14.31 4.55 -9.60
C GLN A 8 14.96 3.73 -10.73
N PRO A 9 15.44 4.35 -11.82
CA PRO A 9 15.93 3.66 -13.02
C PRO A 9 17.33 3.02 -12.92
N ASN A 10 18.18 3.37 -11.93
CA ASN A 10 19.60 2.96 -11.88
C ASN A 10 19.97 1.96 -10.76
N SER A 11 19.01 1.26 -10.15
CA SER A 11 19.33 0.16 -9.24
C SER A 11 19.27 -1.17 -9.97
N THR A 12 20.36 -1.95 -9.95
CA THR A 12 20.41 -3.34 -10.43
C THR A 12 19.57 -4.32 -9.57
N GLN A 13 18.72 -3.80 -8.70
CA GLN A 13 17.81 -4.55 -7.85
C GLN A 13 16.39 -4.49 -8.42
N THR A 14 15.80 -5.66 -8.68
CA THR A 14 14.36 -5.83 -8.99
C THR A 14 13.51 -4.88 -8.14
N CYS A 15 12.63 -4.11 -8.79
CA CYS A 15 11.86 -2.98 -8.24
C CYS A 15 11.16 -3.23 -6.90
N PHE A 16 10.90 -4.50 -6.56
CA PHE A 16 10.17 -4.90 -5.36
C PHE A 16 11.04 -5.58 -4.29
N ARG A 17 12.33 -5.84 -4.53
CA ARG A 17 13.20 -6.55 -3.56
C ARG A 17 13.91 -5.64 -2.57
N HIS A 18 14.07 -4.34 -2.84
CA HIS A 18 14.95 -3.49 -2.03
C HIS A 18 14.45 -2.05 -1.84
N HIS A 19 13.14 -1.80 -1.92
CA HIS A 19 12.61 -0.51 -1.48
C HIS A 19 12.45 -0.51 0.04
N PRO A 20 12.88 0.53 0.78
CA PRO A 20 12.63 0.69 2.22
C PRO A 20 11.17 1.05 2.48
N LEU A 21 10.24 0.39 1.82
CA LEU A 21 8.86 0.20 2.27
C LEU A 21 8.37 -1.25 2.01
N LEU A 22 9.16 -2.05 1.29
CA LEU A 22 8.96 -3.48 1.03
C LEU A 22 9.98 -4.37 1.76
N SER A 23 11.19 -3.88 2.10
CA SER A 23 12.17 -4.62 2.91
C SER A 23 11.80 -4.75 4.39
N TRP A 24 10.89 -3.91 4.92
CA TRP A 24 10.40 -4.03 6.30
C TRP A 24 9.43 -5.18 6.49
N TRP A 25 8.98 -5.78 5.38
CA TRP A 25 8.16 -6.96 5.44
C TRP A 25 8.98 -8.25 5.64
N ASP A 26 10.30 -8.20 5.42
CA ASP A 26 11.17 -9.36 5.62
C ASP A 26 11.82 -9.35 7.01
N GLY A 27 11.21 -10.10 7.92
CA GLY A 27 11.90 -11.19 8.62
C GLY A 27 13.24 -10.94 9.32
N GLN A 28 13.35 -9.99 10.25
CA GLN A 28 14.34 -10.07 11.34
C GLN A 28 13.80 -9.62 12.70
N SER A 29 13.10 -10.53 13.38
CA SER A 29 13.29 -10.87 14.80
C SER A 29 12.07 -11.63 15.35
N ASN A 30 12.36 -12.76 15.98
CA ASN A 30 11.49 -13.62 16.77
C ASN A 30 10.35 -14.40 16.06
N GLN A 31 10.58 -15.71 16.10
CA GLN A 31 9.77 -16.81 15.63
C GLN A 31 8.53 -17.01 16.53
N LYS A 32 7.54 -16.09 16.48
CA LYS A 32 6.17 -16.32 16.97
C LYS A 32 5.24 -15.24 16.41
N ALA A 33 4.20 -15.66 15.69
CA ALA A 33 3.19 -14.84 14.98
C ALA A 33 3.63 -14.23 13.64
N ARG A 34 3.80 -15.08 12.62
CA ARG A 34 3.88 -14.66 11.21
C ARG A 34 2.49 -14.22 10.74
N SER A 35 2.32 -12.96 10.36
CA SER A 35 1.09 -12.51 9.72
C SER A 35 1.18 -12.85 8.22
N ARG A 36 0.09 -13.33 7.60
CA ARG A 36 0.10 -13.79 6.20
C ARG A 36 0.39 -12.70 5.17
N VAL A 37 0.44 -11.45 5.60
CA VAL A 37 0.68 -10.33 4.72
C VAL A 37 2.18 -10.15 4.45
N ASP A 38 3.03 -10.98 5.07
CA ASP A 38 4.47 -10.72 5.14
C ASP A 38 5.34 -11.00 3.92
N MET A 39 4.76 -11.50 2.84
CA MET A 39 5.51 -11.73 1.61
C MET A 39 4.61 -11.56 0.40
N ALA A 40 5.11 -10.86 -0.61
CA ALA A 40 4.49 -10.92 -1.93
C ALA A 40 4.45 -12.39 -2.37
N TYR A 41 3.26 -12.91 -2.67
CA TYR A 41 3.14 -14.29 -3.16
C TYR A 41 3.64 -14.42 -4.61
N PHE A 42 3.77 -13.30 -5.31
CA PHE A 42 4.61 -13.19 -6.51
C PHE A 42 5.13 -11.76 -6.69
N SER A 43 6.25 -11.65 -7.42
CA SER A 43 6.80 -10.37 -7.86
C SER A 43 7.48 -10.54 -9.22
N GLN A 44 7.26 -9.55 -10.09
CA GLN A 44 7.86 -9.38 -11.42
C GLN A 44 8.31 -7.92 -11.56
N ASP A 45 9.00 -7.57 -12.64
CA ASP A 45 9.58 -6.23 -12.82
C ASP A 45 8.57 -5.07 -12.76
N ASN A 46 7.32 -5.32 -13.16
CA ASN A 46 6.29 -4.29 -13.24
C ASN A 46 5.10 -4.52 -12.28
N VAL A 47 5.11 -5.58 -11.47
CA VAL A 47 4.00 -5.91 -10.56
C VAL A 47 4.44 -6.78 -9.38
N ALA A 48 3.86 -6.55 -8.21
CA ALA A 48 3.89 -7.46 -7.07
C ALA A 48 2.47 -7.74 -6.55
N GLY A 49 2.23 -8.95 -6.07
CA GLY A 49 0.93 -9.36 -5.53
C GLY A 49 1.01 -9.82 -4.07
N PHE A 50 0.07 -9.35 -3.26
CA PHE A 50 -0.04 -9.64 -1.83
C PHE A 50 -1.40 -10.24 -1.50
N ALA A 51 -1.40 -11.24 -0.61
CA ALA A 51 -2.61 -11.87 -0.12
C ALA A 51 -3.07 -11.18 1.18
N LEU A 52 -4.29 -10.66 1.16
CA LEU A 52 -4.96 -9.97 2.27
C LEU A 52 -6.22 -10.76 2.64
N GLY A 53 -6.03 -11.89 3.31
CA GLY A 53 -7.11 -12.86 3.54
C GLY A 53 -7.63 -13.38 2.21
N THR A 54 -8.88 -13.05 1.87
CA THR A 54 -9.52 -13.39 0.59
C THR A 54 -9.33 -12.32 -0.49
N THR A 55 -8.75 -11.17 -0.15
CA THR A 55 -8.51 -10.07 -1.08
C THR A 55 -7.08 -10.13 -1.63
N THR A 56 -6.90 -9.73 -2.89
CA THR A 56 -5.58 -9.50 -3.48
C THR A 56 -5.30 -8.00 -3.61
N LEU A 57 -4.13 -7.58 -3.15
CA LEU A 57 -3.53 -6.29 -3.47
C LEU A 57 -2.48 -6.48 -4.55
N LEU A 58 -2.62 -5.75 -5.66
CA LEU A 58 -1.62 -5.68 -6.72
C LEU A 58 -0.97 -4.30 -6.71
N LEU A 59 0.36 -4.26 -6.65
CA LEU A 59 1.14 -3.04 -6.79
C LEU A 59 1.82 -3.06 -8.14
N PHE A 60 1.51 -2.10 -9.00
CA PHE A 60 2.08 -1.97 -10.34
C PHE A 60 3.17 -0.90 -10.35
N LYS A 61 4.23 -1.12 -11.11
CA LYS A 61 5.24 -0.07 -11.34
C LYS A 61 4.61 1.04 -12.20
N LEU A 62 4.73 2.29 -11.76
CA LEU A 62 4.31 3.47 -12.52
C LEU A 62 5.06 3.52 -13.86
N GLY A 63 4.33 3.69 -14.96
CA GLY A 63 4.87 3.63 -16.32
C GLY A 63 5.16 2.20 -16.83
N GLY A 64 4.98 1.18 -15.97
CA GLY A 64 5.27 -0.22 -16.31
C GLY A 64 4.10 -0.98 -16.94
N THR A 65 2.91 -0.37 -17.01
CA THR A 65 1.65 -1.00 -17.43
C THR A 65 0.87 -0.16 -18.45
N ASP A 66 1.58 0.74 -19.14
CA ASP A 66 1.00 1.75 -20.05
C ASP A 66 0.53 1.17 -21.40
N ASP A 67 0.90 -0.08 -21.70
CA ASP A 67 0.55 -0.78 -22.94
C ASP A 67 -0.13 -2.12 -22.64
N ASP A 68 -0.99 -2.57 -23.57
CA ASP A 68 -1.68 -3.85 -23.47
C ASP A 68 -0.68 -5.01 -23.50
N ARG A 69 -0.96 -6.08 -22.76
CA ARG A 69 -0.09 -7.26 -22.69
C ARG A 69 -0.83 -8.53 -23.08
N THR A 70 -0.49 -9.07 -24.25
CA THR A 70 -1.02 -10.34 -24.76
C THR A 70 -0.26 -11.53 -24.19
N ARG A 71 -0.98 -12.59 -23.81
CA ARG A 71 -0.46 -13.87 -23.34
C ARG A 71 -1.26 -15.02 -23.96
N PRO A 72 -0.78 -16.28 -23.89
CA PRO A 72 -1.52 -17.44 -24.41
C PRO A 72 -2.97 -17.59 -23.88
N GLY A 73 -3.30 -16.97 -22.75
CA GLY A 73 -4.65 -16.99 -22.15
C GLY A 73 -5.49 -15.72 -22.36
N GLY A 74 -5.04 -14.76 -23.16
CA GLY A 74 -5.78 -13.52 -23.44
C GLY A 74 -4.95 -12.25 -23.30
N MET A 75 -5.62 -11.10 -23.25
CA MET A 75 -5.00 -9.78 -23.16
C MET A 75 -5.27 -9.16 -21.80
N ILE A 76 -4.23 -8.62 -21.16
CA ILE A 76 -4.38 -7.69 -20.05
C ILE A 76 -4.38 -6.27 -20.62
N PRO A 77 -5.49 -5.52 -20.50
CA PRO A 77 -5.53 -4.13 -20.93
C PRO A 77 -4.52 -3.28 -20.15
N LYS A 78 -3.95 -2.28 -20.81
CA LYS A 78 -3.16 -1.23 -20.18
C LYS A 78 -3.92 -0.60 -19.03
N HIS A 79 -3.20 -0.25 -17.98
CA HIS A 79 -3.77 0.36 -16.77
C HIS A 79 -2.73 1.24 -16.10
N GLY A 80 -3.22 2.29 -15.45
CA GLY A 80 -2.40 3.34 -14.86
C GLY A 80 -2.67 4.70 -15.51
N PRO A 81 -1.96 5.74 -15.07
CA PRO A 81 -2.11 7.08 -15.60
C PRO A 81 -1.78 7.16 -17.10
N THR A 82 -2.47 8.03 -17.83
CA THR A 82 -2.13 8.32 -19.23
C THR A 82 -0.72 8.92 -19.36
N LYS A 83 -0.05 8.71 -20.51
CA LYS A 83 1.36 9.11 -20.76
C LYS A 83 1.74 10.54 -20.35
N PRO A 84 0.93 11.59 -20.62
CA PRO A 84 1.26 12.94 -20.15
C PRO A 84 1.35 13.03 -18.62
N LEU A 85 0.43 12.37 -17.93
CA LEU A 85 0.37 12.34 -16.47
C LEU A 85 1.44 11.42 -15.87
N SER A 86 1.71 10.26 -16.48
CA SER A 86 2.78 9.37 -16.03
C SER A 86 4.15 10.06 -16.13
N SER A 87 4.40 10.80 -17.21
CA SER A 87 5.64 11.57 -17.39
C SER A 87 5.82 12.62 -16.29
N VAL A 88 4.76 13.38 -15.97
CA VAL A 88 4.77 14.35 -14.87
C VAL A 88 5.06 13.66 -13.53
N LEU A 89 4.37 12.56 -13.23
CA LEU A 89 4.55 11.81 -11.99
C LEU A 89 5.96 11.17 -11.89
N MET A 90 6.53 10.68 -12.99
CA MET A 90 7.88 10.11 -12.99
C MET A 90 8.97 11.19 -12.88
N SER A 91 8.70 12.40 -13.36
CA SER A 91 9.64 13.55 -13.29
C SER A 91 9.63 14.27 -11.93
N ALA A 92 8.54 14.15 -11.18
CA ALA A 92 8.38 14.78 -9.88
C ALA A 92 9.28 14.12 -8.81
N ARG A 93 10.18 14.89 -8.19
CA ARG A 93 10.93 14.45 -7.00
C ARG A 93 9.98 14.33 -5.81
N PRO A 94 10.02 13.25 -5.00
CA PRO A 94 9.25 13.20 -3.76
C PRO A 94 9.69 14.33 -2.83
N SER A 95 8.78 15.26 -2.51
CA SER A 95 8.94 16.22 -1.42
C SER A 95 7.85 15.93 -0.41
N ALA A 96 8.23 15.81 0.86
CA ALA A 96 7.41 15.25 1.93
C ALA A 96 6.23 16.13 2.41
N SER A 97 5.95 17.27 1.76
CA SER A 97 4.94 18.20 2.30
C SER A 97 4.38 19.28 1.37
N ASP A 98 4.48 19.18 0.05
CA ASP A 98 3.99 20.25 -0.82
C ASP A 98 3.03 19.75 -1.90
N ASP A 99 1.82 20.33 -1.98
CA ASP A 99 0.84 20.11 -3.06
C ASP A 99 1.41 20.50 -4.44
N LEU A 100 2.54 21.21 -4.45
CA LEU A 100 3.30 21.59 -5.63
C LEU A 100 4.03 20.41 -6.30
N VAL A 101 4.15 19.25 -5.63
CA VAL A 101 4.73 18.03 -6.19
C VAL A 101 3.65 17.01 -6.57
N PRO A 102 3.59 16.55 -7.84
CA PRO A 102 2.67 15.51 -8.28
C PRO A 102 2.73 14.23 -7.41
N ASN A 103 1.64 13.98 -6.68
CA ASN A 103 1.41 12.77 -5.88
C ASN A 103 0.26 11.94 -6.46
N LEU A 104 0.25 10.64 -6.19
CA LEU A 104 -0.80 9.76 -6.69
C LEU A 104 -2.06 9.82 -5.82
N ARG A 105 -1.92 9.98 -4.50
CA ARG A 105 -2.99 10.15 -3.51
C ARG A 105 -4.13 9.12 -3.52
N GLN A 106 -3.96 8.00 -4.22
CA GLN A 106 -4.92 6.91 -4.13
C GLN A 106 -5.05 6.45 -2.67
N HIS A 107 -6.30 6.30 -2.22
CA HIS A 107 -6.61 5.86 -0.87
C HIS A 107 -6.93 4.36 -0.84
N PHE A 108 -6.45 3.67 0.20
CA PHE A 108 -6.82 2.30 0.50
C PHE A 108 -6.92 2.11 2.01
N CYS A 109 -7.76 1.18 2.44
CA CYS A 109 -7.96 0.86 3.84
C CYS A 109 -7.79 -0.66 4.06
N PHE A 110 -6.95 -1.03 5.02
CA PHE A 110 -6.83 -2.39 5.52
C PHE A 110 -7.73 -2.56 6.74
N ALA A 111 -8.68 -3.48 6.64
CA ALA A 111 -9.56 -3.83 7.74
C ALA A 111 -8.82 -4.67 8.79
N VAL A 112 -8.97 -4.32 10.06
CA VAL A 112 -8.51 -5.11 11.22
C VAL A 112 -9.68 -5.46 12.13
N SER A 113 -9.49 -6.41 13.04
CA SER A 113 -10.56 -7.00 13.86
C SER A 113 -11.23 -6.00 14.78
N ASP A 114 -10.46 -5.13 15.44
CA ASP A 114 -10.96 -4.33 16.56
C ASP A 114 -10.14 -3.04 16.75
N PRO A 115 -10.66 -2.05 17.51
CA PRO A 115 -9.96 -0.79 17.79
C PRO A 115 -8.58 -0.97 18.46
N GLY A 116 -8.37 -2.05 19.22
CA GLY A 116 -7.08 -2.38 19.83
C GLY A 116 -6.04 -2.78 18.79
N ALA A 117 -6.43 -3.53 17.76
CA ALA A 117 -5.56 -3.86 16.63
C ALA A 117 -5.09 -2.61 15.88
N VAL A 118 -5.93 -1.59 15.73
CA VAL A 118 -5.53 -0.30 15.12
C VAL A 118 -4.42 0.36 15.92
N LYS A 119 -4.54 0.38 17.26
CA LYS A 119 -3.51 0.92 18.15
C LYS A 119 -2.17 0.19 18.00
N LEU A 120 -2.20 -1.15 17.92
CA LEU A 120 -0.98 -1.94 17.73
C LEU A 120 -0.29 -1.60 16.40
N TRP A 121 -1.05 -1.42 15.33
CA TRP A 121 -0.51 -1.01 14.04
C TRP A 121 0.03 0.41 14.03
N ASP A 122 -0.68 1.36 14.65
CA ASP A 122 -0.21 2.72 14.84
C ASP A 122 1.16 2.77 15.54
N GLU A 123 1.31 2.05 16.66
CA GLU A 123 2.58 1.94 17.37
C GLU A 123 3.67 1.28 16.51
N ARG A 124 3.31 0.25 15.74
CA ARG A 124 4.23 -0.45 14.84
C ARG A 124 4.73 0.47 13.73
N LEU A 125 3.83 1.21 13.07
CA LEU A 125 4.18 2.15 12.00
C LEU A 125 5.13 3.24 12.52
N GLN A 126 4.84 3.80 13.70
CA GLN A 126 5.72 4.80 14.32
C GLN A 126 7.10 4.23 14.67
N LYS A 127 7.18 3.00 15.20
CA LYS A 127 8.46 2.32 15.48
C LYS A 127 9.30 2.10 14.21
N LEU A 128 8.64 1.95 13.06
CA LEU A 128 9.28 1.85 11.75
C LEU A 128 9.64 3.21 11.14
N GLY A 129 9.41 4.32 11.87
CA GLY A 129 9.68 5.67 11.38
C GLY A 129 8.66 6.19 10.38
N ILE A 130 7.53 5.50 10.20
CA ILE A 130 6.46 5.92 9.30
C ILE A 130 5.66 7.03 9.99
N LYS A 131 5.59 8.19 9.34
CA LYS A 131 4.84 9.34 9.85
C LYS A 131 3.34 9.07 9.78
N ILE A 132 2.70 9.10 10.94
CA ILE A 132 1.24 9.07 11.05
C ILE A 132 0.68 10.41 10.61
N ARG A 133 -0.32 10.37 9.72
CA ARG A 133 -0.99 11.56 9.18
C ARG A 133 -2.14 12.00 10.05
N SER A 134 -2.96 11.06 10.51
CA SER A 134 -4.09 11.32 11.40
C SER A 134 -4.53 10.04 12.12
N ARG A 135 -5.32 10.23 13.18
CA ARG A 135 -6.01 9.18 13.92
C ARG A 135 -7.47 9.59 14.06
N MET A 136 -8.38 8.64 13.99
CA MET A 136 -9.81 8.88 14.07
C MET A 136 -10.47 7.98 15.11
N ASP A 137 -11.34 8.58 15.90
CA ASP A 137 -12.32 7.90 16.74
C ASP A 137 -13.70 8.10 16.08
N TRP A 138 -14.30 7.01 15.62
CA TRP A 138 -15.55 7.06 14.87
C TRP A 138 -16.76 6.93 15.80
N GLN A 139 -17.88 7.56 15.41
CA GLN A 139 -19.09 7.61 16.24
C GLN A 139 -19.63 6.21 16.62
N ALA A 140 -19.47 5.21 15.75
CA ALA A 140 -19.89 3.84 16.00
C ALA A 140 -18.85 3.01 16.80
N GLY A 141 -17.86 3.67 17.41
CA GLY A 141 -16.89 3.08 18.33
C GLY A 141 -15.64 2.49 17.68
N GLY A 142 -15.59 2.44 16.34
CA GLY A 142 -14.38 2.04 15.63
C GLY A 142 -13.27 3.10 15.65
N LYS A 143 -12.05 2.69 15.29
CA LYS A 143 -10.88 3.56 15.20
C LYS A 143 -10.17 3.40 13.86
N SER A 144 -9.47 4.42 13.42
CA SER A 144 -8.49 4.28 12.33
C SER A 144 -7.25 5.12 12.48
N VAL A 145 -6.19 4.71 11.80
CA VAL A 145 -4.92 5.44 11.68
C VAL A 145 -4.53 5.57 10.21
N TYR A 146 -4.10 6.76 9.83
CA TYR A 146 -3.72 7.10 8.45
C TYR A 146 -2.22 7.33 8.33
N PHE A 147 -1.64 6.89 7.22
CA PHE A 147 -0.23 7.07 6.88
C PHE A 147 -0.07 7.31 5.37
N GLU A 148 1.12 7.74 4.96
CA GLU A 148 1.49 7.83 3.54
C GLU A 148 2.52 6.77 3.20
N ASP A 149 2.36 6.15 2.03
CA ASP A 149 3.40 5.29 1.45
C ASP A 149 4.44 6.14 0.68
N PRO A 150 5.52 5.56 0.13
CA PRO A 150 6.57 6.33 -0.56
C PRO A 150 6.06 7.15 -1.76
N ASP A 151 4.96 6.70 -2.35
CA ASP A 151 4.41 7.25 -3.57
C ASP A 151 3.38 8.36 -3.31
N GLY A 152 3.10 8.60 -2.03
CA GLY A 152 2.12 9.56 -1.56
C GLY A 152 0.69 9.02 -1.62
N HIS A 153 0.51 7.70 -1.64
CA HIS A 153 -0.80 7.09 -1.42
C HIS A 153 -1.22 7.22 0.05
N VAL A 154 -2.53 7.30 0.28
CA VAL A 154 -3.08 7.43 1.63
C VAL A 154 -3.54 6.07 2.12
N GLY A 155 -2.72 5.44 2.96
CA GLY A 155 -3.07 4.19 3.61
C GLY A 155 -3.85 4.43 4.90
N GLU A 156 -4.87 3.62 5.13
CA GLU A 156 -5.64 3.57 6.38
C GLU A 156 -5.61 2.15 6.95
N ILE A 157 -5.54 2.07 8.28
CA ILE A 157 -5.84 0.84 9.02
C ILE A 157 -7.07 1.12 9.86
N GLY A 158 -8.18 0.45 9.53
CA GLY A 158 -9.50 0.70 10.10
C GLY A 158 -10.08 -0.54 10.77
N SER A 159 -10.64 -0.38 11.96
CA SER A 159 -11.26 -1.49 12.70
C SER A 159 -12.71 -1.76 12.28
N ARG A 160 -13.28 -2.81 12.87
CA ARG A 160 -14.73 -2.90 13.07
C ARG A 160 -15.27 -1.67 13.82
N GLY A 161 -16.54 -1.35 13.60
CA GLY A 161 -17.18 -0.16 14.16
C GLY A 161 -16.93 1.13 13.37
N LEU A 162 -16.29 1.04 12.20
CA LEU A 162 -16.23 2.12 11.22
C LEU A 162 -17.52 2.14 10.39
N TRP A 163 -17.83 1.02 9.72
CA TRP A 163 -18.90 0.91 8.73
C TRP A 163 -20.00 -0.04 9.19
N ALA A 164 -21.23 0.21 8.71
CA ALA A 164 -22.40 -0.61 9.06
C ALA A 164 -22.27 -2.09 8.67
N HIS A 165 -21.54 -2.41 7.59
CA HIS A 165 -21.29 -3.79 7.14
C HIS A 165 -20.11 -4.45 7.88
N TYR A 166 -19.41 -3.70 8.73
CA TYR A 166 -18.30 -4.16 9.55
C TYR A 166 -18.47 -3.61 10.98
N PRO A 167 -19.61 -3.92 11.65
CA PRO A 167 -19.96 -3.37 12.96
C PRO A 167 -19.03 -3.94 14.04
N LEU A 168 -18.96 -3.32 15.23
CA LEU A 168 -18.30 -3.96 16.38
C LEU A 168 -18.86 -5.37 16.61
N GLU A 169 -18.03 -6.27 17.10
CA GLU A 169 -18.55 -7.55 17.62
C GLU A 169 -19.40 -7.23 18.86
N GLU A 170 -20.54 -7.89 19.00
CA GLU A 170 -21.36 -7.81 20.21
C GLU A 170 -20.74 -8.77 21.25
N ASP A 171 -20.52 -8.29 22.48
CA ASP A 171 -19.96 -9.07 23.59
C ASP A 171 -20.90 -10.22 24.05
#